data_AF-A0A6J7C994-F1
#
_entry.id   AF-A0A6J7C994-F1
#
_cell.length_a   1.000
_cell.length_b   1.000
_cell.length_c   1.000
_cell.angle_alpha   90.00
_cell.angle_beta   90.00
_cell.angle_gamma   90.00
#
_symmetry.space_group_name_H-M   'P 1'
#
loop_
_entity.id
_entity.type
_entity.pdbx_description
1 polymer ?
#
loop_
_entity_poly.entity_id
_entity_poly.type
_entity_poly.pdbx_seq_one_letter_code
_entity_poly.pdbx_strand_id
1 'polypeptide(L)'
;MLGLDRKDHVDVQGISVSPRDLLAASLPDPATLGSRMKGKTCAGALVKGLDKDGKPYACYMYNVVDNEWSMSEYGDQAVVWQTAVNPVIAMELIHKGIWKPEGVAGPEWFDAKPFLDSLESYGTEWKIREENI
;
A
#
# COMPACT_ATOMS: atom_id res chain seq x y z
N MET A 1 -24.34 10.57 14.61
CA MET A 1 -22.91 10.21 14.76
C MET A 1 -22.37 10.91 16.01
N LEU A 2 -21.48 10.28 16.78
CA LEU A 2 -20.98 10.83 18.05
C LEU A 2 -19.93 11.95 17.87
N GLY A 3 -19.39 12.12 16.65
CA GLY A 3 -18.46 13.20 16.31
C GLY A 3 -17.09 13.09 16.98
N LEU A 4 -16.60 11.86 17.19
CA LEU A 4 -15.31 11.55 17.81
C LEU A 4 -14.11 11.78 16.87
N ASP A 5 -14.36 12.05 15.60
CA ASP A 5 -13.37 12.35 14.56
C ASP A 5 -13.14 13.85 14.36
N ARG A 6 -13.90 14.70 15.05
CA ARG A 6 -13.81 16.16 14.94
C ARG A 6 -12.56 16.71 15.62
N LYS A 7 -11.99 17.76 15.02
CA LYS A 7 -10.85 18.49 15.58
C LYS A 7 -11.28 19.59 16.56
N ASP A 8 -12.48 20.15 16.36
CA ASP A 8 -13.01 21.23 17.20
C ASP A 8 -13.06 20.81 18.66
N HIS A 9 -12.64 21.73 19.52
CA HIS A 9 -12.55 21.45 20.94
C HIS A 9 -13.94 21.49 21.60
N VAL A 10 -14.11 20.63 22.60
CA VAL A 10 -15.25 20.65 23.52
C VAL A 10 -14.74 20.83 24.94
N ASP A 11 -15.55 21.47 25.80
CA ASP A 11 -15.27 21.54 27.22
C ASP A 11 -15.61 20.21 27.89
N VAL A 12 -14.64 19.63 28.59
CA VAL A 12 -14.82 18.46 29.43
C VAL A 12 -14.38 18.83 30.85
N GLN A 13 -15.34 19.28 31.66
CA GLN A 13 -15.11 19.68 33.06
C GLN A 13 -14.05 20.79 33.18
N GLY A 14 -14.10 21.80 32.30
CA GLY A 14 -13.13 22.91 32.29
C GLY A 14 -11.83 22.63 31.53
N ILE A 15 -11.66 21.44 30.96
CA ILE A 15 -10.52 21.09 30.10
C ILE A 15 -10.97 21.12 28.65
N SER A 16 -10.29 21.92 27.83
CA SER A 16 -10.53 21.99 26.39
C SER A 16 -9.89 20.79 25.69
N VAL A 17 -10.71 19.88 25.15
CA VAL A 17 -10.25 18.62 24.54
C VAL A 17 -10.77 18.50 23.11
N SER A 18 -9.90 18.07 22.19
CA SER A 18 -10.30 17.62 20.85
C SER A 18 -10.77 16.15 20.91
N PRO A 19 -12.01 15.82 20.52
CA PRO A 19 -12.49 14.44 20.53
C PRO A 19 -11.60 13.46 19.75
N ARG A 20 -11.05 13.91 18.61
CA ARG A 20 -10.13 13.10 17.80
C ARG A 20 -8.83 12.78 18.53
N ASP A 21 -8.28 13.75 19.24
CA ASP A 21 -7.00 13.56 19.92
C ASP A 21 -7.18 12.67 21.15
N LEU A 22 -8.31 12.80 21.86
CA LEU A 22 -8.70 11.85 22.91
C LEU A 22 -8.83 10.43 22.34
N LEU A 23 -9.49 10.26 21.18
CA LEU A 23 -9.63 8.97 20.53
C LEU A 23 -8.26 8.40 20.15
N ALA A 24 -7.40 9.19 19.51
CA ALA A 24 -6.05 8.77 19.13
C ALA A 24 -5.21 8.34 20.35
N ALA A 25 -5.30 9.07 21.47
CA ALA A 25 -4.60 8.73 22.70
C ALA A 25 -5.17 7.49 23.41
N SER A 26 -6.44 7.16 23.18
CA SER A 26 -7.12 6.02 23.82
C SER A 26 -6.98 4.72 23.03
N LEU A 27 -6.69 4.80 21.74
CA LEU A 27 -6.53 3.64 20.87
C LEU A 27 -5.11 3.07 20.96
N PRO A 28 -4.93 1.76 20.68
CA PRO A 28 -3.59 1.17 20.58
C PRO A 28 -2.77 1.86 19.48
N ASP A 29 -1.47 2.02 19.70
CA ASP A 29 -0.54 2.52 18.70
C ASP A 29 -0.55 1.61 17.45
N PRO A 30 -0.91 2.14 16.26
CA PRO A 30 -0.92 1.37 15.01
C PRO A 30 0.40 0.65 14.71
N ALA A 31 1.54 1.24 15.07
CA ALA A 31 2.85 0.62 14.84
C ALA A 31 3.05 -0.68 15.64
N THR A 32 2.35 -0.82 16.77
CA THR A 32 2.46 -1.99 17.66
C THR A 32 1.43 -3.08 17.35
N LEU A 33 0.48 -2.82 16.44
CA LEU A 33 -0.61 -3.74 16.15
C LEU A 33 -0.22 -4.93 15.29
N GLY A 34 0.92 -4.86 14.59
CA GLY A 34 1.32 -5.86 13.60
C GLY A 34 1.30 -7.30 14.13
N SER A 35 1.81 -7.55 15.35
CA SER A 35 1.83 -8.89 15.96
C SER A 35 0.44 -9.42 16.35
N ARG A 36 -0.57 -8.55 16.45
CA ARG A 36 -1.96 -8.89 16.77
C ARG A 36 -2.82 -9.04 15.51
N MET A 37 -2.34 -8.52 14.38
CA MET A 37 -3.05 -8.58 13.10
C MET A 37 -2.90 -9.95 12.46
N LYS A 38 -4.00 -10.42 11.88
CA LYS A 38 -4.05 -11.69 11.13
C LYS A 38 -4.77 -11.47 9.82
N GLY A 39 -4.38 -12.24 8.81
CA GLY A 39 -4.93 -12.16 7.47
C GLY A 39 -3.97 -11.49 6.50
N LYS A 40 -4.52 -11.12 5.34
CA LYS A 40 -3.75 -10.68 4.18
C LYS A 40 -4.24 -9.32 3.70
N THR A 41 -3.32 -8.51 3.21
CA THR A 41 -3.65 -7.33 2.40
C THR A 41 -3.74 -7.73 0.94
N CYS A 42 -4.57 -7.02 0.18
CA CYS A 42 -4.63 -7.12 -1.27
C CYS A 42 -4.70 -5.70 -1.82
N ALA A 43 -3.66 -5.28 -2.53
CA ALA A 43 -3.62 -4.01 -3.23
C ALA A 43 -3.53 -4.28 -4.73
N GLY A 44 -4.30 -3.55 -5.52
CA GLY A 44 -4.35 -3.79 -6.94
C GLY A 44 -5.19 -2.76 -7.69
N ALA A 45 -5.17 -2.85 -9.01
CA ALA A 45 -5.91 -1.99 -9.92
C ALA A 45 -6.80 -2.83 -10.83
N LEU A 46 -8.09 -2.47 -10.87
CA LEU A 46 -9.03 -2.96 -11.87
C LEU A 46 -8.90 -2.07 -13.11
N VAL A 47 -8.45 -2.66 -14.22
CA VAL A 47 -8.28 -1.98 -15.49
C VAL A 47 -9.38 -2.47 -16.44
N LYS A 48 -10.10 -1.53 -17.05
CA LYS A 48 -11.10 -1.81 -18.08
C LYS A 48 -10.85 -0.92 -19.29
N GLY A 49 -10.95 -1.48 -20.48
CA GLY A 49 -10.72 -0.72 -21.71
C GLY A 49 -10.75 -1.61 -22.94
N LEU A 50 -9.94 -1.24 -23.93
CA LEU A 50 -9.70 -2.05 -25.12
C LEU A 50 -8.33 -2.72 -25.01
N ASP A 51 -8.22 -3.97 -25.46
CA ASP A 51 -6.94 -4.64 -25.63
C ASP A 51 -6.16 -4.08 -26.83
N LYS A 52 -4.99 -4.69 -27.11
CA LYS A 52 -4.12 -4.28 -28.22
C LYS A 52 -4.74 -4.54 -29.61
N ASP A 53 -5.76 -5.39 -29.70
CA ASP A 53 -6.51 -5.70 -30.92
C ASP A 53 -7.80 -4.86 -31.05
N GLY A 54 -8.07 -3.96 -30.09
CA GLY A 54 -9.25 -3.11 -30.06
C GLY A 54 -10.51 -3.78 -29.52
N LYS A 55 -10.41 -4.97 -28.90
CA LYS A 55 -11.56 -5.67 -28.31
C LYS A 55 -11.75 -5.26 -26.85
N PRO A 56 -12.99 -5.22 -26.34
CA PRO A 56 -13.24 -5.00 -24.91
C PRO A 56 -12.41 -5.96 -24.05
N TYR A 57 -11.77 -5.45 -23.00
CA TYR A 57 -10.98 -6.22 -22.05
C TYR A 57 -11.07 -5.64 -20.64
N ALA A 58 -11.04 -6.52 -19.64
CA ALA A 58 -10.94 -6.16 -18.23
C ALA A 58 -10.02 -7.12 -17.48
N CYS A 59 -9.20 -6.59 -16.58
CA CYS A 59 -8.38 -7.39 -15.69
C CYS A 59 -8.15 -6.72 -14.33
N TYR A 60 -7.86 -7.53 -13.31
CA TYR A 60 -7.43 -7.07 -12.01
C TYR A 60 -5.96 -7.49 -11.80
N MET A 61 -5.07 -6.51 -11.74
CA MET A 61 -3.67 -6.72 -11.35
C MET A 61 -3.52 -6.44 -9.86
N TYR A 62 -2.93 -7.37 -9.11
CA TYR A 62 -2.89 -7.28 -7.65
C TYR A 62 -1.66 -7.95 -7.03
N ASN A 63 -1.33 -7.50 -5.83
CA ASN A 63 -0.32 -8.06 -4.94
C ASN A 63 -0.95 -8.37 -3.58
N VAL A 64 -0.67 -9.57 -3.07
CA VAL A 64 -1.19 -10.06 -1.80
C VAL A 64 -0.04 -10.26 -0.83
N VAL A 65 -0.15 -9.72 0.37
CA VAL A 65 0.86 -9.86 1.42
C VAL A 65 0.20 -10.42 2.67
N ASP A 66 0.79 -11.47 3.23
CA ASP A 66 0.35 -12.04 4.49
C ASP A 66 1.01 -11.30 5.66
N ASN A 67 0.21 -10.93 6.66
CA ASN A 67 0.71 -10.19 7.82
C ASN A 67 1.63 -11.04 8.70
N GLU A 68 1.34 -12.33 8.89
CA GLU A 68 2.20 -13.21 9.70
C GLU A 68 3.56 -13.39 9.02
N TRP A 69 3.58 -13.52 7.69
CA TRP A 69 4.82 -13.57 6.91
C TRP A 69 5.62 -12.26 7.01
N SER A 70 5.01 -11.11 6.72
CA SER A 70 5.72 -9.82 6.74
C SER A 70 6.24 -9.45 8.13
N MET A 71 5.46 -9.76 9.19
CA MET A 71 5.93 -9.62 10.57
C MET A 71 7.09 -10.56 10.90
N SER A 72 7.08 -11.80 10.40
CA SER A 72 8.16 -12.78 10.64
C SER A 72 9.46 -12.40 9.94
N GLU A 73 9.39 -12.00 8.68
CA GLU A 73 10.57 -11.72 7.84
C GLU A 73 11.14 -10.31 8.07
N TYR A 74 10.27 -9.33 8.30
CA TYR A 74 10.66 -7.90 8.32
C TYR A 74 10.32 -7.18 9.63
N GLY A 75 9.48 -7.78 10.49
CA GLY A 75 9.04 -7.13 11.73
C GLY A 75 7.96 -6.05 11.54
N ASP A 76 7.48 -5.87 10.31
CA ASP A 76 6.51 -4.84 9.93
C ASP A 76 5.20 -5.45 9.44
N GLN A 77 4.08 -4.80 9.76
CA GLN A 77 2.76 -5.24 9.29
C GLN A 77 2.63 -5.13 7.77
N ALA A 78 1.78 -5.98 7.19
CA ALA A 78 1.64 -6.12 5.74
C ALA A 78 1.39 -4.80 5.00
N VAL A 79 0.62 -3.85 5.57
CA VAL A 79 0.35 -2.54 4.94
C VAL A 79 1.62 -1.67 4.86
N VAL A 80 2.42 -1.64 5.93
CA VAL A 80 3.66 -0.87 5.98
C VAL A 80 4.67 -1.47 5.04
N TRP A 81 4.83 -2.79 5.11
CA TRP A 81 5.73 -3.54 4.23
C TRP A 81 5.39 -3.32 2.75
N GLN A 82 4.11 -3.50 2.38
CA GLN A 82 3.64 -3.35 0.99
C GLN A 82 3.77 -1.92 0.48
N THR A 83 3.79 -0.91 1.37
CA THR A 83 4.09 0.48 1.01
C THR A 83 5.59 0.66 0.78
N ALA A 84 6.42 0.14 1.67
CA ALA A 84 7.86 0.35 1.71
C ALA A 84 8.64 -0.35 0.57
N VAL A 85 8.18 -1.51 0.11
CA VAL A 85 8.87 -2.26 -0.96
C VAL A 85 8.94 -1.48 -2.28
N ASN A 86 7.93 -0.66 -2.59
CA ASN A 86 7.86 0.07 -3.86
C ASN A 86 8.98 1.11 -4.03
N PRO A 87 9.19 2.07 -3.09
CA PRO A 87 10.30 3.02 -3.22
C PRO A 87 11.67 2.33 -3.14
N VAL A 88 11.80 1.21 -2.40
CA VAL A 88 13.05 0.42 -2.39
C VAL A 88 13.37 -0.09 -3.79
N ILE A 89 12.45 -0.81 -4.44
CA ILE A 89 12.64 -1.32 -5.81
C ILE A 89 12.92 -0.17 -6.78
N ALA A 90 12.16 0.94 -6.70
CA ALA A 90 12.37 2.09 -7.57
C ALA A 90 13.79 2.67 -7.43
N MET A 91 14.28 2.82 -6.20
CA MET A 91 15.66 3.28 -5.94
C MET A 91 16.71 2.30 -6.47
N GLU A 92 16.49 0.99 -6.34
CA GLU A 92 17.40 -0.02 -6.91
C GLU A 92 17.45 0.03 -8.43
N LEU A 93 16.31 0.20 -9.10
CA LEU A 93 16.26 0.32 -10.56
C LEU A 93 16.94 1.60 -11.05
N ILE A 94 16.82 2.70 -10.30
CA ILE A 94 17.55 3.94 -10.57
C ILE A 94 19.06 3.72 -10.39
N HIS A 95 19.47 3.09 -9.28
CA HIS A 95 20.87 2.80 -9.00
C HIS A 95 21.51 1.90 -10.07
N LYS A 96 20.79 0.89 -10.55
CA LYS A 96 21.21 -0.01 -11.64
C LYS A 96 21.24 0.67 -13.02
N GLY A 97 20.76 1.92 -13.13
CA GLY A 97 20.65 2.64 -14.38
C GLY A 97 19.58 2.08 -15.34
N ILE A 98 18.62 1.31 -14.83
CA ILE A 98 17.51 0.76 -15.60
C ILE A 98 16.43 1.84 -15.74
N TRP A 99 16.04 2.45 -14.62
CA TRP A 99 15.19 3.64 -14.61
C TRP A 99 16.09 4.88 -14.59
N LYS A 100 15.85 5.82 -15.50
CA LYS A 100 16.66 7.04 -15.65
C LYS A 100 15.73 8.26 -15.62
N PRO A 101 15.23 8.67 -14.44
CA PRO A 101 14.36 9.83 -14.34
C PRO A 101 15.10 11.11 -14.78
N GLU A 102 14.44 11.91 -15.60
CA GLU A 102 14.84 13.28 -15.92
C GLU A 102 13.80 14.23 -15.30
N GLY A 103 14.21 15.06 -14.34
CA GLY A 103 13.28 15.93 -13.62
C GLY A 103 12.35 15.15 -12.67
N VAL A 104 11.07 15.49 -12.67
CA VAL A 104 10.04 14.85 -11.83
C VAL A 104 9.25 13.87 -12.68
N ALA A 105 9.39 12.57 -12.37
CA ALA A 105 8.70 11.50 -13.08
C ALA A 105 8.01 10.56 -12.10
N GLY A 106 6.75 10.21 -12.40
CA GLY A 106 6.05 9.12 -11.73
C GLY A 106 6.52 7.74 -12.23
N PRO A 107 6.31 6.66 -11.45
CA PRO A 107 6.71 5.31 -11.84
C PRO A 107 6.08 4.84 -13.16
N GLU A 108 4.92 5.38 -13.53
CA GLU A 108 4.22 5.09 -14.79
C GLU A 108 4.98 5.53 -16.05
N TRP A 109 6.02 6.34 -15.92
CA TRP A 109 6.86 6.79 -17.03
C TRP A 109 7.97 5.79 -17.41
N PHE A 110 8.15 4.73 -16.63
CA PHE A 110 9.23 3.76 -16.83
C PHE A 110 8.68 2.39 -17.23
N ASP A 111 9.54 1.53 -17.78
CA ASP A 111 9.17 0.14 -18.02
C ASP A 111 8.81 -0.54 -16.69
N ALA A 112 7.60 -1.08 -16.63
CA ALA A 112 7.06 -1.75 -15.45
C ALA A 112 7.68 -3.13 -15.23
N LYS A 113 8.15 -3.81 -16.28
CA LYS A 113 8.57 -5.22 -16.17
C LYS A 113 9.76 -5.41 -15.20
N PRO A 114 10.83 -4.60 -15.24
CA PRO A 114 11.93 -4.71 -14.26
C PRO A 114 11.49 -4.50 -12.80
N PHE A 115 10.52 -3.62 -12.57
CA PHE A 115 9.95 -3.39 -11.23
C PHE A 115 9.18 -4.61 -10.75
N LEU A 116 8.28 -5.10 -11.60
CA LEU A 116 7.43 -6.25 -11.31
C LEU A 116 8.24 -7.54 -11.09
N ASP A 117 9.31 -7.75 -11.87
CA ASP A 117 10.22 -8.88 -11.73
C ASP A 117 11.03 -8.81 -10.41
N SER A 118 11.29 -7.60 -9.89
CA SER A 118 12.06 -7.42 -8.65
C SER A 118 11.29 -7.86 -7.39
N LEU A 119 9.94 -7.88 -7.43
CA LEU A 119 9.11 -8.26 -6.28
C LEU A 119 9.44 -9.66 -5.74
N GLU A 120 9.79 -10.59 -6.63
CA GLU A 120 10.13 -11.97 -6.27
C GLU A 120 11.37 -12.03 -5.35
N SER A 121 12.34 -11.14 -5.57
CA SER A 121 13.54 -11.06 -4.71
C SER A 121 13.25 -10.61 -3.27
N TYR A 122 12.08 -9.99 -3.05
CA TYR A 122 11.58 -9.59 -1.72
C TYR A 122 10.60 -10.61 -1.12
N GLY A 123 10.42 -11.76 -1.77
CA GLY A 123 9.56 -12.85 -1.30
C GLY A 123 8.07 -12.65 -1.56
N THR A 124 7.70 -11.76 -2.49
CA THR A 124 6.30 -11.57 -2.90
C THR A 124 6.14 -11.68 -4.42
N GLU A 125 4.89 -11.83 -4.87
CA GLU A 125 4.55 -11.91 -6.28
C GLU A 125 3.37 -10.99 -6.60
N TRP A 126 3.23 -10.63 -7.86
CA TRP A 126 2.06 -9.96 -8.40
C TRP A 126 1.32 -10.91 -9.33
N LYS A 127 0.01 -10.73 -9.47
CA LYS A 127 -0.85 -11.56 -10.30
C LYS A 127 -1.77 -10.69 -11.15
N ILE A 128 -2.16 -11.23 -12.30
CA ILE A 128 -3.26 -10.72 -13.10
C ILE A 128 -4.36 -11.76 -13.11
N ARG A 129 -5.59 -11.32 -12.88
CA ARG A 129 -6.81 -12.11 -13.06
C ARG A 129 -7.66 -11.45 -14.15
N GLU A 130 -8.12 -12.22 -15.11
CA GLU A 130 -9.09 -11.76 -16.10
C GLU A 130 -10.42 -11.44 -15.41
N GLU A 131 -11.06 -10.36 -15.83
CA GLU A 131 -12.34 -9.91 -15.28
C GLU A 131 -13.41 -9.90 -16.36
N ASN A 132 -14.65 -10.17 -15.95
CA ASN A 132 -15.79 -10.01 -16.84
C ASN A 132 -16.01 -8.52 -17.14
N ILE A 133 -16.42 -8.25 -18.38
CA ILE A 133 -16.64 -6.90 -18.90
C ILE A 133 -18.02 -6.39 -18.47
#